data_AF-A0A9E1PD26-F1
#
_entry.id   AF-A0A9E1PD26-F1
#
_cell.length_a   1.000
_cell.length_b   1.000
_cell.length_c   1.000
_cell.angle_alpha   90.00
_cell.angle_beta   90.00
_cell.angle_gamma   90.00
#
_symmetry.space_group_name_H-M   'P 1'
#
loop_
_entity.id
_entity.type
_entity.pdbx_description
1 polymer ?
#
loop_
_entity_poly.entity_id
_entity_poly.type
_entity_poly.pdbx_seq_one_letter_code
_entity_poly.pdbx_strand_id
1 'polypeptide(L)' 'MNSIKILIVSWVALFLTVPWWFNNISNKWLNLPDWGLYAMVAAIIYSLLLAIIIQKFWKISDNEE' A
#
# COMPACT_ATOMS: atom_id res chain seq x y z
N MET A 1 1.13 -21.47 1.64
CA MET A 1 1.04 -20.23 2.45
C MET A 1 -0.38 -19.69 2.26
N ASN A 2 -1.27 -19.80 3.25
CA ASN A 2 -2.72 -19.60 3.07
C ASN A 2 -3.04 -18.23 2.43
N SER A 3 -3.72 -18.25 1.28
CA SER A 3 -4.12 -17.08 0.48
C SER A 3 -4.88 -16.03 1.30
N ILE A 4 -5.61 -16.45 2.33
CA ILE A 4 -6.29 -15.59 3.30
C ILE A 4 -5.30 -14.71 4.07
N LYS A 5 -4.14 -15.23 4.47
CA LYS A 5 -3.13 -14.42 5.19
C LYS A 5 -2.56 -13.32 4.29
N ILE A 6 -2.39 -13.59 2.99
CA ILE A 6 -1.90 -12.61 2.02
C ILE A 6 -2.93 -11.51 1.77
N LEU A 7 -4.22 -11.88 1.64
CA LEU A 7 -5.31 -10.91 1.53
C LEU A 7 -5.42 -10.02 2.77
N ILE A 8 -5.30 -10.60 3.97
CA ILE A 8 -5.31 -9.85 5.23
C ILE A 8 -4.11 -8.89 5.30
N VAL A 9 -2.90 -9.33 4.94
CA VAL A 9 -1.72 -8.46 4.91
C VAL A 9 -1.89 -7.32 3.89
N SER A 10 -2.47 -7.59 2.72
CA SER A 10 -2.77 -6.58 1.70
C SER A 10 -3.81 -5.56 2.20
N TRP A 11 -4.84 -6.03 2.90
CA TRP A 11 -5.88 -5.18 3.48
C TRP A 11 -5.36 -4.33 4.64
N VAL A 12 -4.52 -4.90 5.50
CA VAL A 12 -3.88 -4.18 6.61
C VAL A 12 -2.88 -3.14 6.07
N ALA A 13 -2.13 -3.47 5.01
CA ALA A 13 -1.27 -2.51 4.33
C ALA A 13 -2.07 -1.35 3.72
N LEU A 14 -3.20 -1.64 3.06
CA LEU A 14 -4.15 -0.62 2.57
C LEU A 14 -4.66 0.26 3.71
N PHE A 15 -5.05 -0.33 4.83
CA PHE A 15 -5.52 0.43 5.98
C PHE A 15 -4.41 1.32 6.55
N LEU A 16 -3.16 0.86 6.64
CA LEU A 16 -2.04 1.70 7.10
C LEU A 16 -1.64 2.81 6.12
N THR A 17 -1.94 2.67 4.82
CA THR A 17 -1.67 3.74 3.84
C THR A 17 -2.62 4.94 3.99
N VAL A 18 -3.78 4.76 4.60
CA VAL A 18 -4.69 5.87 4.89
C VAL A 18 -4.22 6.61 6.14
N PRO A 19 -4.00 7.93 6.08
CA PRO A 19 -3.54 8.71 7.22
C PRO A 19 -4.68 8.98 8.20
N TRP A 20 -5.09 7.97 8.99
CA TRP A 20 -6.18 8.11 9.99
C TRP A 20 -5.90 9.17 11.06
N TRP A 21 -4.63 9.52 11.26
CA TRP A 21 -4.15 10.39 12.33
C TRP A 21 -3.95 11.86 11.90
N PHE A 22 -4.31 12.22 10.67
CA PHE A 22 -4.11 13.57 10.13
C PHE A 22 -5.20 14.58 10.54
N ASN A 23 -5.73 14.46 11.77
CA ASN A 23 -6.81 15.32 12.25
C ASN A 23 -6.33 16.72 12.69
N ASN A 24 -5.00 16.97 12.76
CA ASN A 24 -4.50 18.23 13.32
C ASN A 24 -3.12 18.70 12.83
N ILE A 25 -2.61 18.18 11.71
CA ILE A 25 -1.29 18.56 11.19
C ILE A 25 -1.51 19.58 10.06
N SER A 26 -1.68 20.84 10.47
CA SER A 26 -1.73 22.02 9.59
C SER A 26 -0.35 22.67 9.45
N ASN A 27 0.71 21.87 9.40
CA ASN A 27 2.00 22.39 9.00
C ASN A 27 2.02 22.39 7.46
N LYS A 28 2.20 23.57 6.87
CA LYS A 28 2.27 23.76 5.42
C LYS A 28 3.72 23.60 4.99
N TRP A 29 4.12 22.41 4.57
CA TRP A 29 5.35 22.24 3.82
C TRP A 29 5.06 22.39 2.32
N LEU A 30 5.77 23.30 1.63
CA LEU A 30 5.60 23.57 0.20
C LEU A 30 4.17 23.98 -0.23
N ASN A 31 3.43 24.67 0.63
CA ASN A 31 2.04 25.10 0.37
C ASN A 31 1.05 23.95 0.11
N LEU A 32 1.48 22.70 0.29
CA LEU A 32 0.62 21.52 0.34
C LEU A 32 0.46 21.10 1.80
N PRO A 33 -0.70 20.51 2.14
CA PRO A 33 -0.86 19.94 3.46
C PRO A 33 -0.01 18.68 3.59
N ASP A 34 0.61 18.48 4.76
CA ASP A 34 1.52 17.36 5.04
C ASP A 34 0.89 15.97 4.75
N TRP A 35 -0.43 15.85 4.81
CA TRP A 35 -1.14 14.62 4.46
C TRP A 35 -1.04 14.29 2.98
N GLY A 36 -0.92 15.29 2.11
CA GLY A 36 -0.77 15.11 0.67
C GLY A 36 0.57 14.47 0.33
N LEU A 37 1.65 14.92 0.98
CA LEU A 37 2.98 14.31 0.82
C LEU A 37 3.00 12.87 1.34
N TYR A 38 2.39 12.62 2.51
CA TYR A 38 2.26 11.27 3.05
C TYR A 38 1.48 10.35 2.10
N ALA A 39 0.32 10.80 1.60
CA ALA A 39 -0.51 10.02 0.68
C ALA A 39 0.24 9.68 -0.62
N MET A 40 1.01 10.64 -1.15
CA MET A 40 1.81 10.43 -2.35
C MET A 40 2.90 9.37 -2.13
N VAL A 41 3.66 9.46 -1.04
CA VAL A 41 4.70 8.49 -0.70
C VAL A 41 4.10 7.10 -0.41
N ALA A 42 3.00 7.05 0.34
CA ALA A 42 2.30 5.81 0.65
C ALA A 42 1.76 5.13 -0.62
N ALA A 43 1.22 5.89 -1.57
CA ALA A 43 0.74 5.37 -2.85
C ALA A 43 1.88 4.76 -3.69
N ILE A 44 3.06 5.40 -3.72
CA ILE A 44 4.24 4.87 -4.42
C ILE A 44 4.67 3.53 -3.80
N ILE A 45 4.80 3.47 -2.48
CA ILE A 45 5.18 2.25 -1.75
C ILE A 45 4.16 1.14 -1.98
N TYR A 46 2.87 1.47 -1.91
CA TYR A 46 1.78 0.52 -2.14
C TYR A 46 1.79 -0.03 -3.57
N SER A 47 1.96 0.84 -4.58
CA SER A 47 2.05 0.40 -5.97
C SER A 47 3.25 -0.52 -6.21
N LEU A 48 4.38 -0.28 -5.53
CA LEU A 48 5.56 -1.12 -5.62
C LEU A 48 5.33 -2.49 -4.98
N LEU A 49 4.73 -2.53 -3.79
CA LEU A 49 4.32 -3.76 -3.10
C LEU A 49 3.33 -4.56 -3.95
N LEU A 50 2.33 -3.89 -4.52
CA LEU A 50 1.34 -4.50 -5.39
C LEU A 50 2.01 -5.12 -6.62
N ALA A 51 2.93 -4.42 -7.27
CA ALA A 51 3.66 -4.95 -8.43
C ALA A 51 4.48 -6.20 -8.06
N ILE A 52 5.14 -6.21 -6.90
CA ILE A 52 5.89 -7.38 -6.41
C ILE A 52 4.95 -8.56 -6.11
N ILE A 53 3.82 -8.30 -5.45
CA ILE A 53 2.80 -9.31 -5.15
C ILE A 53 2.26 -9.88 -6.46
N ILE A 54 1.86 -9.03 -7.41
CA ILE A 54 1.36 -9.47 -8.71
C ILE A 54 2.41 -10.31 -9.42
N GLN A 55 3.67 -9.87 -9.53
CA GLN A 55 4.72 -10.69 -10.16
C GLN A 55 4.92 -12.04 -9.48
N LYS A 56 4.85 -12.08 -8.14
CA LYS A 56 5.07 -13.30 -7.37
C LYS A 56 3.89 -14.27 -7.41
N PHE A 57 2.66 -13.76 -7.43
CA PHE A 57 1.42 -14.57 -7.39
C PHE A 57 0.87 -14.88 -8.79
N TRP A 58 1.04 -14.00 -9.77
CA TRP A 58 0.63 -14.25 -11.14
C TRP A 58 1.47 -15.33 -11.81
N LYS A 59 2.73 -15.52 -11.38
CA LYS A 59 3.66 -16.50 -11.95
C LYS A 59 3.52 -17.93 -11.37
N ILE A 60 2.37 -18.28 -10.80
CA ILE A 60 2.13 -19.57 -10.10
C ILE A 60 0.95 -20.37 -10.68
N SER A 61 0.55 -20.10 -11.92
CA SER A 61 -0.37 -20.98 -12.66
C SER A 61 0.31 -21.88 -13.71
N ASP A 62 1.62 -21.77 -13.90
CA ASP A 62 2.36 -22.60 -14.88
C ASP A 62 3.16 -23.73 -14.20
N ASN A 63 2.54 -24.40 -13.23
CA ASN A 63 2.86 -25.78 -12.87
C ASN A 63 1.53 -26.52 -12.84
N GLU A 64 1.29 -27.61 -13.55
CA GLU A 64 2.03 -28.48 -14.46
C GLU A 64 0.94 -29.51 -14.82
N GLU A 65 0.74 -29.77 -16.12
CA GLU A 65 0.00 -30.93 -16.70
C GLU A 65 -1.42 -31.29 -16.20
#